data_AF-A0A7J4SUZ9-F1
#
_entry.id   AF-A0A7J4SUZ9-F1
#
_cell.length_a   1.000
_cell.length_b   1.000
_cell.length_c   1.000
_cell.angle_alpha   90.00
_cell.angle_beta   90.00
_cell.angle_gamma   90.00
#
_symmetry.space_group_name_H-M   'P 1'
#
loop_
_entity.id
_entity.type
_entity.pdbx_description
1 polymer ?
#
loop_
_entity_poly.entity_id
_entity_poly.type
_entity_poly.pdbx_seq_one_letter_code
_entity_poly.pdbx_strand_id
1 'polypeptide(L)'
;ADGDARERAVEVLSDAAKALKAADGFDTSDLEQRLEQAESALEAGDTGQSIGLAEGVIRVIQIEREAMDSVRRALRQRKKITGRFNDFDDSKEWMDRFKLVQKAADDREWSHAAMLLERLTIDLDALGNEQNEAQTLLEFVRQEWSVLRNQCNASSIPVTDEDMKQTEAAISIAEERLKGAQVEAALEQLGKADASMERLRRRV
;
A
#
# COMPACT_ATOMS: atom_id res chain seq x y z
N ALA A 1 -38.47 -33.38 8.83
CA ALA A 1 -37.41 -32.42 9.14
C ALA A 1 -36.07 -32.92 8.60
N ASP A 2 -35.59 -34.11 9.01
CA ASP A 2 -34.30 -34.66 8.54
C ASP A 2 -34.18 -34.93 7.03
N GLY A 3 -35.27 -35.33 6.36
CA GLY A 3 -35.26 -35.54 4.90
C GLY A 3 -34.95 -34.26 4.11
N ASP A 4 -35.47 -33.13 4.59
CA ASP A 4 -35.27 -31.80 3.99
C ASP A 4 -33.83 -31.29 4.24
N ALA A 5 -33.28 -31.55 5.44
CA ALA A 5 -31.90 -31.21 5.77
C ALA A 5 -30.87 -31.99 4.96
N ARG A 6 -31.12 -33.30 4.72
CA ARG A 6 -30.24 -34.14 3.91
C ARG A 6 -30.29 -33.77 2.43
N GLU A 7 -31.47 -33.48 1.89
CA GLU A 7 -31.64 -33.03 0.51
C GLU A 7 -30.88 -31.72 0.26
N ARG A 8 -31.03 -30.76 1.18
CA ARG A 8 -30.25 -29.51 1.15
C ARG A 8 -28.74 -29.75 1.20
N ALA A 9 -28.26 -30.64 2.06
CA ALA A 9 -26.82 -30.94 2.16
C ALA A 9 -26.25 -31.49 0.84
N VAL A 10 -27.00 -32.35 0.14
CA VAL A 10 -26.62 -32.87 -1.19
C VAL A 10 -26.57 -31.75 -2.22
N GLU A 11 -27.54 -30.83 -2.21
CA GLU A 11 -27.56 -29.68 -3.13
C GLU A 11 -26.34 -28.77 -2.93
N VAL A 12 -26.06 -28.38 -1.69
CA VAL A 12 -24.93 -27.50 -1.37
C VAL A 12 -23.59 -28.16 -1.72
N LEU A 13 -23.42 -29.47 -1.47
CA LEU A 13 -22.22 -30.21 -1.90
C LEU A 13 -22.05 -30.21 -3.41
N SER A 14 -23.14 -30.44 -4.15
CA SER A 14 -23.13 -30.40 -5.62
C SER A 14 -22.70 -29.02 -6.13
N ASP A 15 -23.20 -27.95 -5.53
CA ASP A 15 -22.83 -26.59 -5.91
C ASP A 15 -21.39 -26.24 -5.52
N ALA A 16 -20.91 -26.68 -4.36
CA ALA A 16 -19.53 -26.53 -3.95
C ALA A 16 -18.58 -27.27 -4.91
N ALA A 17 -18.91 -28.51 -5.31
CA ALA A 17 -18.14 -29.29 -6.27
C ALA A 17 -18.10 -28.62 -7.66
N LYS A 18 -19.23 -28.08 -8.14
CA LYS A 18 -19.27 -27.31 -9.40
C LYS A 18 -18.41 -26.05 -9.32
N ALA A 19 -18.51 -25.31 -8.21
CA ALA A 19 -17.73 -24.10 -7.99
C ALA A 19 -16.23 -24.41 -7.98
N LEU A 20 -15.83 -25.49 -7.30
CA LEU A 20 -14.44 -25.96 -7.22
C LEU A 20 -13.92 -26.38 -8.59
N LYS A 21 -14.72 -27.11 -9.37
CA LYS A 21 -14.36 -27.48 -10.75
C LYS A 21 -14.20 -26.26 -11.66
N ALA A 22 -14.90 -25.16 -11.37
CA ALA A 22 -14.80 -23.91 -12.11
C ALA A 22 -13.73 -22.94 -11.56
N ALA A 23 -12.95 -23.36 -10.55
CA ALA A 23 -11.91 -22.56 -9.88
C ALA A 23 -10.59 -22.49 -10.67
N ASP A 24 -10.68 -22.27 -11.98
CA ASP A 24 -9.51 -22.23 -12.86
C ASP A 24 -8.49 -21.15 -12.44
N GLY A 25 -7.26 -21.58 -12.22
CA GLY A 25 -6.16 -20.70 -11.85
C GLY A 25 -6.07 -20.39 -10.35
N PHE A 26 -6.76 -21.13 -9.49
CA PHE A 26 -6.55 -21.12 -8.03
C PHE A 26 -5.63 -22.28 -7.62
N ASP A 27 -5.07 -22.21 -6.40
CA ASP A 27 -4.64 -23.41 -5.68
C ASP A 27 -5.86 -24.00 -4.95
N THR A 28 -6.31 -25.18 -5.38
CA THR A 28 -7.53 -25.83 -4.89
C THR A 28 -7.27 -26.87 -3.80
N SER A 29 -6.01 -27.12 -3.43
CA SER A 29 -5.62 -28.26 -2.59
C SER A 29 -6.37 -28.32 -1.25
N ASP A 30 -6.44 -27.19 -0.52
CA ASP A 30 -7.18 -27.11 0.76
C ASP A 30 -8.70 -27.20 0.56
N LEU A 31 -9.21 -26.68 -0.57
CA LEU A 31 -10.64 -26.68 -0.88
C LEU A 31 -11.14 -28.08 -1.25
N GLU A 32 -10.33 -28.86 -1.97
CA GLU A 32 -10.58 -30.27 -2.26
C GLU A 32 -10.67 -31.07 -0.96
N GLN A 33 -9.70 -30.90 -0.04
CA GLN A 33 -9.72 -31.58 1.25
C GLN A 33 -10.95 -31.21 2.11
N ARG A 34 -11.35 -29.93 2.11
CA ARG A 34 -12.56 -29.48 2.83
C ARG A 34 -13.84 -30.05 2.22
N LEU A 35 -13.89 -30.19 0.89
CA LEU A 35 -15.03 -30.79 0.22
C LEU A 35 -15.14 -32.29 0.55
N GLU A 36 -14.02 -33.03 0.58
CA GLU A 36 -13.99 -34.44 1.02
C GLU A 36 -14.47 -34.59 2.48
N GLN A 37 -14.10 -33.66 3.37
CA GLN A 37 -14.61 -33.63 4.74
C GLN A 37 -16.12 -33.37 4.79
N ALA A 38 -16.63 -32.50 3.91
CA ALA A 38 -18.05 -32.21 3.81
C ALA A 38 -18.87 -33.42 3.32
N GLU A 39 -18.31 -34.19 2.38
CA GLU A 39 -18.88 -35.46 1.91
C GLU A 39 -18.89 -36.50 3.02
N SER A 40 -17.76 -36.66 3.72
CA SER A 40 -17.65 -37.60 4.86
C SER A 40 -18.64 -37.28 5.99
N ALA A 41 -18.86 -36.00 6.29
CA ALA A 41 -19.85 -35.57 7.28
C ALA A 41 -21.29 -35.95 6.87
N LEU A 42 -21.62 -35.81 5.58
CA LEU A 42 -22.93 -36.22 5.06
C LEU A 42 -23.14 -37.73 5.18
N GLU A 43 -22.12 -38.52 4.84
CA GLU A 43 -22.16 -39.99 4.98
C GLU A 43 -22.36 -40.43 6.42
N ALA A 44 -21.75 -39.72 7.38
CA ALA A 44 -21.92 -39.94 8.82
C ALA A 44 -23.29 -39.47 9.35
N GLY A 45 -24.11 -38.80 8.53
CA GLY A 45 -25.41 -38.26 8.92
C GLY A 45 -25.34 -36.88 9.59
N ASP A 46 -24.17 -36.25 9.66
CA ASP A 46 -24.02 -34.87 10.14
C ASP A 46 -24.27 -33.87 9.00
N THR A 47 -25.56 -33.67 8.71
CA THR A 47 -25.99 -32.75 7.64
C THR A 47 -25.61 -31.30 7.92
N GLY A 48 -25.55 -30.90 9.20
CA GLY A 48 -25.20 -29.52 9.58
C GLY A 48 -23.73 -29.21 9.29
N GLN A 49 -22.83 -30.11 9.68
CA GLN A 49 -21.40 -29.97 9.40
C GLN A 49 -21.11 -30.01 7.89
N SER A 50 -21.76 -30.93 7.16
CA SER A 50 -21.61 -31.03 5.70
C SER A 50 -21.96 -29.72 4.98
N ILE A 51 -23.13 -29.14 5.31
CA ILE A 51 -23.57 -27.85 4.75
C ILE A 51 -22.56 -26.74 5.08
N GLY A 52 -22.15 -26.63 6.34
CA GLY A 52 -21.23 -25.57 6.76
C GLY A 52 -19.87 -25.61 6.08
N LEU A 53 -19.31 -26.81 5.87
CA LEU A 53 -18.05 -27.00 5.15
C LEU A 53 -18.20 -26.67 3.66
N ALA A 54 -19.25 -27.16 3.01
CA ALA A 54 -19.52 -26.92 1.60
C ALA A 54 -19.82 -25.43 1.29
N GLU A 55 -20.63 -24.76 2.11
CA GLU A 55 -20.84 -23.30 2.04
C GLU A 55 -19.52 -22.54 2.27
N GLY A 56 -18.65 -23.05 3.15
CA GLY A 56 -17.31 -22.52 3.36
C GLY A 56 -16.44 -22.57 2.11
N VAL A 57 -16.44 -23.70 1.40
CA VAL A 57 -15.71 -23.86 0.11
C VAL A 57 -16.21 -22.85 -0.92
N ILE A 58 -17.53 -22.73 -1.10
CA ILE A 58 -18.13 -21.77 -2.04
C ILE A 58 -17.69 -20.34 -1.70
N ARG A 59 -17.71 -19.98 -0.41
CA ARG A 59 -17.32 -18.64 0.05
C ARG A 59 -15.85 -18.33 -0.25
N VAL A 60 -14.94 -19.27 0.00
CA VAL A 60 -13.51 -19.06 -0.29
C VAL A 60 -13.29 -18.90 -1.79
N ILE A 61 -13.93 -19.72 -2.63
CA ILE A 61 -13.84 -19.61 -4.10
C ILE A 61 -14.29 -18.22 -4.58
N GLN A 62 -15.37 -17.69 -4.00
CA GLN A 62 -15.85 -16.35 -4.35
C GLN A 62 -14.85 -15.26 -3.98
N ILE A 63 -14.28 -15.33 -2.77
CA ILE A 63 -13.24 -14.39 -2.31
C ILE A 63 -12.00 -14.47 -3.21
N GLU A 64 -11.51 -15.67 -3.51
CA GLU A 64 -10.35 -15.87 -4.39
C GLU A 64 -10.60 -15.30 -5.79
N ARG A 65 -11.82 -15.43 -6.33
CA ARG A 65 -12.18 -14.89 -7.63
C ARG A 65 -12.18 -13.36 -7.66
N GLU A 66 -12.75 -12.72 -6.64
CA GLU A 66 -12.74 -11.26 -6.49
C GLU A 66 -11.30 -10.73 -6.32
N ALA A 67 -10.50 -11.41 -5.50
CA ALA A 67 -9.10 -11.11 -5.31
C ALA A 67 -8.30 -11.25 -6.62
N MET A 68 -8.52 -12.34 -7.37
CA MET A 68 -7.90 -12.59 -8.67
C MET A 68 -8.17 -11.44 -9.65
N ASP A 69 -9.43 -11.04 -9.79
CA ASP A 69 -9.82 -9.97 -10.70
C ASP A 69 -9.19 -8.62 -10.32
N SER A 70 -9.17 -8.31 -9.02
CA SER A 70 -8.54 -7.11 -8.48
C SER A 70 -7.04 -7.08 -8.76
N VAL A 71 -6.32 -8.16 -8.38
CA VAL A 71 -4.87 -8.28 -8.56
C VAL A 71 -4.49 -8.24 -10.03
N ARG A 72 -5.17 -9.00 -10.89
CA ARG A 72 -4.92 -8.97 -12.35
C ARG A 72 -5.12 -7.58 -12.95
N ARG A 73 -6.16 -6.87 -12.50
CA ARG A 73 -6.40 -5.48 -12.94
C ARG A 73 -5.24 -4.57 -12.52
N ALA A 74 -4.76 -4.69 -11.29
CA ALA A 74 -3.63 -3.90 -10.79
C ALA A 74 -2.32 -4.24 -11.51
N LEU A 75 -2.02 -5.52 -11.74
CA LEU A 75 -0.83 -5.96 -12.46
C LEU A 75 -0.80 -5.47 -13.92
N ARG A 76 -1.95 -5.37 -14.59
CA ARG A 76 -2.04 -4.69 -15.90
C ARG A 76 -1.66 -3.21 -15.84
N GLN A 77 -1.84 -2.57 -14.70
CA GLN A 77 -1.44 -1.19 -14.43
C GLN A 77 -0.07 -1.07 -13.77
N ARG A 78 0.78 -2.10 -13.85
CA ARG A 78 2.13 -2.13 -13.24
C ARG A 78 2.90 -0.83 -13.41
N LYS A 79 2.97 -0.28 -14.64
CA LYS A 79 3.70 0.97 -14.90
C LYS A 79 3.22 2.15 -14.05
N LYS A 80 1.90 2.24 -13.81
CA LYS A 80 1.32 3.29 -12.96
C LYS A 80 1.71 3.09 -11.50
N ILE A 81 1.69 1.85 -11.00
CA ILE A 81 2.07 1.52 -9.63
C ILE A 81 3.56 1.78 -9.40
N THR A 82 4.43 1.22 -10.24
CA THR A 82 5.88 1.39 -10.12
C THR A 82 6.32 2.84 -10.32
N GLY A 83 5.64 3.57 -11.21
CA GLY A 83 5.89 4.99 -11.43
C GLY A 83 5.67 5.86 -10.19
N ARG A 84 4.95 5.39 -9.17
CA ARG A 84 4.76 6.12 -7.91
C ARG A 84 6.02 6.17 -7.04
N PHE A 85 6.95 5.23 -7.21
CA PHE A 85 8.11 5.07 -6.31
C PHE A 85 9.45 4.90 -7.04
N ASN A 86 9.46 4.91 -8.38
CA ASN A 86 10.69 4.66 -9.15
C ASN A 86 11.80 5.68 -8.89
N ASP A 87 11.45 6.90 -8.52
CA ASP A 87 12.39 7.99 -8.26
C ASP A 87 12.77 8.10 -6.77
N PHE A 88 12.24 7.22 -5.91
CA PHE A 88 12.54 7.22 -4.49
C PHE A 88 13.90 6.57 -4.22
N ASP A 89 14.57 7.02 -3.16
CA ASP A 89 15.86 6.47 -2.75
C ASP A 89 15.75 4.99 -2.33
N ASP A 90 14.59 4.59 -1.78
CA ASP A 90 14.23 3.24 -1.37
C ASP A 90 13.41 2.48 -2.43
N SER A 91 13.39 2.94 -3.69
CA SER A 91 12.61 2.36 -4.81
C SER A 91 12.78 0.84 -4.96
N LYS A 92 13.95 0.29 -4.60
CA LYS A 92 14.21 -1.16 -4.59
C LYS A 92 13.33 -1.90 -3.58
N GLU A 93 13.15 -1.36 -2.38
CA GLU A 93 12.33 -1.98 -1.33
C GLU A 93 10.86 -2.04 -1.76
N TRP A 94 10.35 -0.94 -2.33
CA TRP A 94 9.02 -0.88 -2.93
C TRP A 94 8.84 -1.86 -4.09
N MET A 95 9.85 -1.98 -4.96
CA MET A 95 9.85 -2.96 -6.04
C MET A 95 9.83 -4.39 -5.51
N ASP A 96 10.58 -4.69 -4.45
CA ASP A 96 10.61 -6.02 -3.85
C ASP A 96 9.26 -6.38 -3.20
N ARG A 97 8.59 -5.42 -2.55
CA ARG A 97 7.19 -5.58 -2.11
C ARG A 97 6.24 -5.85 -3.27
N PHE A 98 6.38 -5.12 -4.38
CA PHE A 98 5.57 -5.36 -5.58
C PHE A 98 5.84 -6.75 -6.18
N LYS A 99 7.10 -7.23 -6.18
CA LYS A 99 7.42 -8.60 -6.61
C LYS A 99 6.78 -9.66 -5.74
N LEU A 100 6.58 -9.42 -4.44
CA LEU A 100 5.84 -10.36 -3.58
C LEU A 100 4.38 -10.49 -4.03
N VAL A 101 3.74 -9.39 -4.45
CA VAL A 101 2.39 -9.43 -5.07
C VAL A 101 2.41 -10.30 -6.33
N GLN A 102 3.40 -10.11 -7.20
CA GLN A 102 3.52 -10.90 -8.43
C GLN A 102 3.72 -12.38 -8.12
N LYS A 103 4.61 -12.70 -7.18
CA LYS A 103 4.91 -14.07 -6.79
C LYS A 103 3.67 -14.76 -6.23
N ALA A 104 2.94 -14.14 -5.30
CA ALA A 104 1.72 -14.71 -4.75
C ALA A 104 0.64 -14.93 -5.84
N ALA A 105 0.55 -14.02 -6.82
CA ALA A 105 -0.33 -14.19 -7.98
C ALA A 105 0.11 -15.35 -8.91
N ASP A 106 1.41 -15.50 -9.14
CA ASP A 106 1.99 -16.61 -9.93
C ASP A 106 1.76 -17.96 -9.24
N ASP A 107 1.87 -17.97 -7.90
CA ASP A 107 1.60 -19.11 -7.01
C ASP A 107 0.09 -19.36 -6.82
N ARG A 108 -0.78 -18.53 -7.44
CA ARG A 108 -2.26 -18.62 -7.41
C ARG A 108 -2.90 -18.39 -6.03
N GLU A 109 -2.17 -17.75 -5.13
CA GLU A 109 -2.64 -17.32 -3.81
C GLU A 109 -3.30 -15.93 -3.91
N TRP A 110 -4.47 -15.82 -4.53
CA TRP A 110 -5.03 -14.51 -4.91
C TRP A 110 -5.42 -13.67 -3.72
N SER A 111 -6.02 -14.24 -2.67
CA SER A 111 -6.29 -13.50 -1.43
C SER A 111 -5.02 -12.95 -0.79
N HIS A 112 -3.93 -13.72 -0.80
CA HIS A 112 -2.64 -13.27 -0.27
C HIS A 112 -2.05 -12.13 -1.13
N ALA A 113 -2.06 -12.29 -2.45
CA ALA A 113 -1.63 -11.27 -3.39
C ALA A 113 -2.44 -9.97 -3.25
N ALA A 114 -3.76 -10.06 -3.04
CA ALA A 114 -4.64 -8.92 -2.84
C ALA A 114 -4.30 -8.16 -1.55
N MET A 115 -4.06 -8.87 -0.45
CA MET A 115 -3.64 -8.24 0.83
C MET A 115 -2.27 -7.56 0.71
N LEU A 116 -1.30 -8.19 0.04
CA LEU A 116 0.00 -7.57 -0.21
C LEU A 116 -0.11 -6.31 -1.06
N LEU A 117 -0.95 -6.35 -2.09
CA LEU A 117 -1.22 -5.21 -2.97
C LEU A 117 -1.90 -4.07 -2.22
N GLU A 118 -2.93 -4.38 -1.41
CA GLU A 118 -3.64 -3.40 -0.59
C GLU A 118 -2.69 -2.68 0.35
N ARG A 119 -1.86 -3.44 1.09
CA ARG A 119 -0.84 -2.88 1.98
C ARG A 119 0.16 -2.01 1.21
N LEU A 120 0.63 -2.45 0.05
CA LEU A 120 1.50 -1.64 -0.82
C LEU A 120 0.83 -0.32 -1.19
N THR A 121 -0.45 -0.34 -1.58
CA THR A 121 -1.17 0.88 -1.98
C THR A 121 -1.43 1.81 -0.81
N ILE A 122 -1.81 1.30 0.36
CA ILE A 122 -2.01 2.09 1.58
C ILE A 122 -0.73 2.82 1.97
N ASP A 123 0.40 2.11 2.00
CA ASP A 123 1.67 2.73 2.39
C ASP A 123 2.12 3.79 1.37
N LEU A 124 1.92 3.55 0.06
CA LEU A 124 2.20 4.54 -0.98
C LEU A 124 1.28 5.77 -0.89
N ASP A 125 0.02 5.59 -0.49
CA ASP A 125 -0.93 6.68 -0.30
C ASP A 125 -0.57 7.51 0.94
N ALA A 126 -0.20 6.85 2.05
CA ALA A 126 0.28 7.51 3.26
C ALA A 126 1.53 8.36 2.99
N LEU A 127 2.57 7.77 2.38
CA LEU A 127 3.79 8.49 2.01
C LEU A 127 3.52 9.64 1.04
N GLY A 128 2.62 9.45 0.08
CA GLY A 128 2.21 10.50 -0.84
C GLY A 128 1.56 11.70 -0.13
N ASN A 129 0.73 11.44 0.89
CA ASN A 129 0.14 12.51 1.71
C ASN A 129 1.20 13.25 2.52
N GLU A 130 2.09 12.51 3.20
CA GLU A 130 3.20 13.09 3.96
C GLU A 130 4.12 13.96 3.09
N GLN A 131 4.42 13.51 1.86
CA GLN A 131 5.17 14.31 0.88
C GLN A 131 4.43 15.61 0.51
N ASN A 132 3.12 15.55 0.26
CA ASN A 132 2.34 16.73 -0.10
C ASN A 132 2.31 17.76 1.04
N GLU A 133 2.18 17.30 2.29
CA GLU A 133 2.25 18.16 3.47
C GLU A 133 3.63 18.80 3.62
N ALA A 134 4.70 18.01 3.51
CA ALA A 134 6.06 18.52 3.62
C ALA A 134 6.44 19.47 2.45
N GLN A 135 5.91 19.21 1.24
CA GLN A 135 6.06 20.10 0.09
C GLN A 135 5.36 21.45 0.34
N THR A 136 4.16 21.42 0.93
CA THR A 136 3.44 22.65 1.32
C THR A 136 4.26 23.46 2.34
N LEU A 137 4.89 22.79 3.30
CA LEU A 137 5.76 23.44 4.28
C LEU A 137 7.02 24.03 3.62
N LEU A 138 7.67 23.30 2.71
CA LEU A 138 8.83 23.79 1.94
C LEU A 138 8.46 25.06 1.16
N GLU A 139 7.30 25.08 0.50
CA GLU A 139 6.81 26.25 -0.24
C GLU A 139 6.59 27.45 0.67
N PHE A 140 6.00 27.24 1.85
CA PHE A 140 5.85 28.28 2.86
C PHE A 140 7.21 28.84 3.32
N VAL A 141 8.16 27.97 3.68
CA VAL A 141 9.50 28.38 4.11
C VAL A 141 10.23 29.15 2.99
N ARG A 142 10.08 28.75 1.72
CA ARG A 142 10.64 29.47 0.57
C ARG A 142 10.09 30.88 0.43
N GLN A 143 8.78 31.05 0.63
CA GLN A 143 8.14 32.36 0.57
C GLN A 143 8.62 33.27 1.70
N GLU A 144 8.63 32.76 2.92
CA GLU A 144 9.16 33.45 4.11
C GLU A 144 10.63 33.83 3.92
N TRP A 145 11.44 32.93 3.37
CA TRP A 145 12.85 33.18 3.10
C TRP A 145 13.05 34.30 2.09
N SER A 146 12.25 34.32 1.01
CA SER A 146 12.32 35.39 0.01
C SER A 146 12.11 36.77 0.63
N VAL A 147 11.12 36.91 1.52
CA VAL A 147 10.86 38.17 2.24
C VAL A 147 12.01 38.52 3.17
N LEU A 148 12.44 37.58 4.01
CA LEU A 148 13.50 37.81 4.98
C LEU A 148 14.85 38.11 4.33
N ARG A 149 15.17 37.46 3.21
CA ARG A 149 16.39 37.73 2.43
C ARG A 149 16.43 39.18 1.95
N ASN A 150 15.29 39.74 1.53
CA ASN A 150 15.22 41.14 1.13
C ASN A 150 15.44 42.08 2.33
N GLN A 151 14.92 41.74 3.51
CA GLN A 151 15.19 42.49 4.75
C GLN A 151 16.66 42.43 5.13
N CYS A 152 17.29 41.25 5.03
CA CYS A 152 18.73 41.08 5.27
C CYS A 152 19.57 41.97 4.36
N ASN A 153 19.23 42.02 3.06
CA ASN A 153 19.91 42.89 2.10
C ASN A 153 19.73 44.38 2.47
N ALA A 154 18.53 44.80 2.87
CA ALA A 154 18.26 46.18 3.31
C ALA A 154 19.04 46.56 4.57
N SER A 155 19.21 45.62 5.50
CA SER A 155 20.01 45.78 6.73
C SER A 155 21.52 45.50 6.51
N SER A 156 21.98 45.43 5.25
CA SER A 156 23.39 45.23 4.87
C SER A 156 24.03 43.94 5.41
N ILE A 157 23.23 42.90 5.67
CA ILE A 157 23.74 41.56 5.99
C ILE A 157 24.24 40.93 4.69
N PRO A 158 25.53 40.55 4.59
CA PRO A 158 26.08 40.05 3.34
C PRO A 158 25.60 38.62 3.04
N VAL A 159 25.55 38.24 1.76
CA VAL A 159 25.25 36.86 1.34
C VAL A 159 26.27 35.83 1.86
N THR A 160 27.45 36.29 2.29
CA THR A 160 28.47 35.44 2.90
C THR A 160 28.21 35.14 4.38
N ASP A 161 27.21 35.79 4.98
CA ASP A 161 26.76 35.54 6.34
C ASP A 161 26.38 34.07 6.55
N GLU A 162 26.76 33.55 7.71
CA GLU A 162 26.62 32.13 8.00
C GLU A 162 25.15 31.70 8.07
N ASP A 163 24.27 32.51 8.67
CA ASP A 163 22.84 32.16 8.75
C ASP A 163 22.17 32.26 7.38
N MET A 164 22.62 33.17 6.50
CA MET A 164 22.15 33.25 5.11
C MET A 164 22.48 31.97 4.35
N LYS A 165 23.74 31.53 4.41
CA LYS A 165 24.19 30.28 3.76
C LYS A 165 23.50 29.05 4.32
N GLN A 166 23.36 28.97 5.64
CA GLN A 166 22.70 27.84 6.29
C GLN A 166 21.23 27.73 5.88
N THR A 167 20.52 28.87 5.78
CA THR A 167 19.13 28.89 5.33
C THR A 167 19.01 28.38 3.88
N GLU A 168 19.82 28.92 2.97
CA GLU A 168 19.80 28.50 1.55
C GLU A 168 20.16 27.02 1.38
N ALA A 169 21.21 26.56 2.08
CA ALA A 169 21.64 25.17 2.03
C ALA A 169 20.57 24.23 2.58
N ALA A 170 19.97 24.55 3.73
CA ALA A 170 18.93 23.72 4.35
C ALA A 170 17.68 23.62 3.46
N ILE A 171 17.22 24.72 2.86
CA ILE A 171 16.10 24.72 1.90
C ILE A 171 16.42 23.87 0.67
N SER A 172 17.65 23.98 0.14
CA SER A 172 18.08 23.20 -1.03
C SER A 172 18.11 21.70 -0.70
N ILE A 173 18.69 21.32 0.44
CA ILE A 173 18.75 19.91 0.87
C ILE A 173 17.34 19.39 1.13
N ALA A 174 16.46 20.17 1.76
CA ALA A 174 15.06 19.77 1.99
C ALA A 174 14.35 19.41 0.67
N GLU A 175 14.54 20.20 -0.39
CA GLU A 175 13.98 19.91 -1.72
C GLU A 175 14.54 18.62 -2.32
N GLU A 176 15.85 18.37 -2.21
CA GLU A 176 16.46 17.13 -2.67
C GLU A 176 15.93 15.91 -1.92
N ARG A 177 15.78 16.01 -0.59
CA ARG A 177 15.23 14.95 0.25
C ARG A 177 13.78 14.62 -0.10
N LEU A 178 12.94 15.62 -0.38
CA LEU A 178 11.57 15.38 -0.81
C LEU A 178 11.47 14.67 -2.15
N LYS A 179 12.35 14.99 -3.12
CA LYS A 179 12.40 14.27 -4.41
C LYS A 179 12.68 12.77 -4.22
N GLY A 180 13.54 12.42 -3.26
CA GLY A 180 13.88 11.04 -2.91
C GLY A 180 12.92 10.37 -1.92
N ALA A 181 11.76 10.97 -1.63
CA ALA A 181 10.78 10.51 -0.64
C ALA A 181 11.23 10.48 0.83
N GLN A 182 12.30 11.19 1.17
CA GLN A 182 12.84 11.23 2.53
C GLN A 182 12.17 12.34 3.34
N VAL A 183 10.89 12.16 3.67
CA VAL A 183 10.06 13.18 4.31
C VAL A 183 10.64 13.64 5.65
N GLU A 184 10.98 12.71 6.55
CA GLU A 184 11.55 13.05 7.86
C GLU A 184 12.85 13.87 7.74
N ALA A 185 13.74 13.45 6.83
CA ALA A 185 14.99 14.16 6.59
C ALA A 185 14.75 15.55 5.99
N ALA A 186 13.74 15.71 5.13
CA ALA A 186 13.35 17.02 4.62
C ALA A 186 12.82 17.93 5.74
N LEU A 187 11.93 17.42 6.61
CA LEU A 187 11.40 18.17 7.74
C LEU A 187 12.49 18.61 8.72
N GLU A 188 13.49 17.76 8.97
CA GLU A 188 14.65 18.14 9.78
C GLU A 188 15.42 19.33 9.19
N GLN A 189 15.61 19.35 7.86
CA GLN A 189 16.26 20.46 7.16
C GLN A 189 15.39 21.72 7.17
N LEU A 190 14.07 21.60 7.03
CA LEU A 190 13.15 22.73 7.17
C LEU A 190 13.21 23.34 8.58
N GLY A 191 13.34 22.51 9.62
CA GLY A 191 13.58 22.99 10.99
C GLY A 191 14.91 23.73 11.14
N LYS A 192 15.97 23.27 10.47
CA LYS A 192 17.26 23.98 10.44
C LYS A 192 17.15 25.33 9.74
N ALA A 193 16.43 25.38 8.61
CA ALA A 193 16.17 26.61 7.88
C ALA A 193 15.39 27.62 8.73
N ASP A 194 14.32 27.20 9.40
CA ASP A 194 13.56 28.10 10.28
C ASP A 194 14.41 28.63 11.44
N ALA A 195 15.25 27.78 12.05
CA ALA A 195 16.15 28.21 13.13
C ALA A 195 17.19 29.25 12.67
N SER A 196 17.75 29.13 11.47
CA SER A 196 18.67 30.14 10.91
C SER A 196 17.92 31.41 10.49
N MET A 197 16.72 31.27 9.90
CA MET A 197 15.85 32.40 9.57
C MET A 197 15.46 33.19 10.83
N GLU A 198 15.15 32.53 11.93
CA GLU A 198 14.83 33.20 13.19
C GLU A 198 16.02 34.00 13.76
N ARG A 199 17.26 33.52 13.59
CA ARG A 199 18.45 34.29 13.97
C ARG A 199 18.63 35.52 13.07
N LEU A 200 18.36 35.41 11.77
CA LEU A 200 18.38 36.54 10.85
C LEU A 200 17.27 37.55 11.17
N ARG A 201 16.04 37.10 11.47
CA ARG A 201 14.91 37.97 11.87
C ARG A 201 15.25 38.88 13.06
N ARG A 202 16.08 38.41 14.00
CA ARG A 202 16.53 39.19 15.17
C ARG A 202 17.59 40.24 14.85
N ARG A 203 18.20 40.16 13.67
CA ARG A 203 19.34 41.01 13.25
C ARG A 203 18.95 42.05 12.20
N VAL A 204 17.78 41.92 11.57
CA VAL A 204 17.29 42.81 10.52
C VAL A 204 16.49 43.99 11.07
#